data_AF-A0A0A1XBG8-F1
#
_entry.id   AF-A0A0A1XBG8-F1
#
_cell.length_a   1.000
_cell.length_b   1.000
_cell.length_c   1.000
_cell.angle_alpha   90.00
_cell.angle_beta   90.00
_cell.angle_gamma   90.00
#
_symmetry.space_group_name_H-M   'P 1'
#
loop_
_entity.id
_entity.type
_entity.pdbx_description
1 polymer ?
#
loop_
_entity_poly.entity_id
_entity_poly.type
_entity_poly.pdbx_seq_one_letter_code
_entity_poly.pdbx_strand_id
1 'polypeptide(L)'
;MNGLGQGHVVLVDTVPLLKRILSPQFRSVAVQLLSQRERDDLYHTVTVMADLGLTYTQVKAAEGSYVYQMEPDLDALAQFPGYPGIALNYFSRQLVAREVELERIRRSTPRLAAETNGKSATKNPPA
;
A
#
# COMPACT_ATOMS: atom_id res chain seq x y z
N MET A 1 -27.49 1.10 -25.08
CA MET A 1 -27.34 1.13 -23.61
C MET A 1 -25.93 1.59 -23.31
N ASN A 2 -25.75 2.88 -23.01
CA ASN A 2 -24.45 3.46 -22.72
C ASN A 2 -24.14 3.17 -21.24
N GLY A 3 -23.60 1.99 -20.98
CA GLY A 3 -23.17 1.61 -19.63
C GLY A 3 -22.02 2.50 -19.19
N LEU A 4 -22.13 3.04 -17.98
CA LEU A 4 -21.06 3.67 -17.17
C LEU A 4 -19.92 4.30 -17.99
N GLY A 5 -20.14 5.56 -18.40
CA GLY A 5 -19.14 6.56 -18.80
C GLY A 5 -17.84 6.04 -19.43
N GLN A 6 -17.78 6.05 -20.77
CA GLN A 6 -16.58 6.09 -21.63
C GLN A 6 -15.26 5.84 -20.86
N GLY A 7 -14.74 4.61 -20.83
CA GLY A 7 -13.61 4.22 -19.96
C GLY A 7 -12.38 5.16 -20.01
N HIS A 8 -12.16 5.84 -21.14
CA HIS A 8 -11.14 6.87 -21.27
C HIS A 8 -11.35 8.09 -20.34
N VAL A 9 -12.58 8.59 -20.19
CA VAL A 9 -12.89 9.73 -19.31
C VAL A 9 -12.61 9.37 -17.86
N VAL A 10 -13.06 8.18 -17.43
CA VAL A 10 -12.82 7.67 -16.09
C VAL A 10 -11.32 7.50 -15.82
N LEU A 11 -10.55 6.97 -16.77
CA LEU A 11 -9.10 6.84 -16.62
C LEU A 11 -8.41 8.20 -16.43
N VAL A 12 -8.76 9.21 -17.24
CA VAL A 12 -8.14 10.54 -17.19
C VAL A 12 -8.45 11.26 -15.87
N ASP A 13 -9.65 11.07 -15.32
CA ASP A 13 -10.05 11.72 -14.07
C ASP A 13 -9.53 10.99 -12.82
N THR A 14 -9.49 9.65 -12.85
CA THR A 14 -9.21 8.86 -11.64
C THR A 14 -7.73 8.53 -11.46
N VAL A 15 -7.00 8.24 -12.54
CA VAL A 15 -5.60 7.80 -12.45
C VAL A 15 -4.70 8.88 -11.83
N PRO A 16 -4.80 10.19 -12.15
CA PRO A 16 -3.99 11.22 -11.49
C PRO A 16 -4.24 11.30 -9.99
N LEU A 17 -5.51 11.19 -9.57
CA LEU A 17 -5.89 11.21 -8.17
C LEU A 17 -5.35 9.99 -7.43
N LEU A 18 -5.43 8.81 -8.05
CA LEU A 18 -4.84 7.59 -7.53
C LEU A 18 -3.33 7.74 -7.38
N LYS A 19 -2.61 8.16 -8.42
CA LYS A 19 -1.15 8.34 -8.37
C LYS A 19 -0.73 9.33 -7.27
N ARG A 20 -1.55 10.35 -6.95
CA ARG A 20 -1.33 11.25 -5.82
C ARG A 20 -1.45 10.54 -4.47
N ILE A 21 -2.46 9.70 -4.27
CA ILE A 21 -2.63 8.89 -3.05
C ILE A 21 -1.47 7.89 -2.89
N LEU A 22 -0.97 7.36 -3.99
CA LEU A 22 0.15 6.41 -4.03
C LEU A 22 1.53 7.07 -3.86
N SER A 23 1.60 8.39 -3.67
CA SER A 23 2.85 9.16 -3.54
C SER A 23 3.01 9.82 -2.15
N PRO A 24 2.95 9.07 -1.03
CA PRO A 24 3.12 9.63 0.30
C PRO A 24 4.50 10.30 0.45
N GLN A 25 4.55 11.43 1.15
CA GLN A 25 5.78 12.19 1.32
C GLN A 25 6.34 11.98 2.73
N PHE A 26 7.51 11.38 2.84
CA PHE A 26 8.20 11.17 4.11
C PHE A 26 9.40 12.11 4.23
N ARG A 27 9.44 12.91 5.30
CA ARG A 27 10.56 13.79 5.64
C ARG A 27 11.76 13.01 6.16
N SER A 28 11.49 11.91 6.85
CA SER A 28 12.52 11.05 7.43
C SER A 28 12.67 9.74 6.66
N VAL A 29 13.91 9.29 6.53
CA VAL A 29 14.26 7.96 6.02
C VAL A 29 14.28 6.89 7.13
N ALA A 30 13.89 7.25 8.35
CA ALA A 30 13.76 6.30 9.45
C ALA A 30 12.28 6.18 9.86
N VAL A 31 11.73 4.98 9.75
CA VAL A 31 10.32 4.67 10.09
C VAL A 31 9.95 5.13 11.51
N GLN A 32 10.89 5.02 12.45
CA GLN A 32 10.70 5.42 13.84
C GLN A 32 10.50 6.93 14.02
N LEU A 33 11.03 7.73 13.09
CA LEU A 33 10.98 9.19 13.11
C LEU A 33 9.83 9.77 12.28
N LEU A 34 8.96 8.92 11.72
CA LEU A 34 7.76 9.40 11.04
C LEU A 34 6.82 10.07 12.05
N SER A 35 6.39 11.29 11.73
CA SER A 35 5.32 11.99 12.41
C SER A 35 3.99 11.22 12.32
N GLN A 36 3.03 11.56 13.18
CA GLN A 36 1.72 10.90 13.14
C GLN A 36 1.06 11.03 11.77
N ARG A 37 1.13 12.23 11.16
CA ARG A 37 0.58 12.48 9.83
C ARG A 37 1.22 11.59 8.76
N GLU A 38 2.54 11.43 8.78
CA GLU A 38 3.24 10.57 7.81
C GLU A 38 2.87 9.09 8.00
N ARG A 39 2.61 8.66 9.24
CA ARG A 39 2.13 7.29 9.52
C ARG A 39 0.71 7.10 8.99
N ASP A 40 -0.15 8.09 9.17
CA ASP A 40 -1.52 8.06 8.65
C ASP A 40 -1.53 8.04 7.11
N ASP A 41 -0.68 8.86 6.48
CA ASP A 41 -0.49 8.87 5.03
C ASP A 41 0.03 7.52 4.51
N LEU A 42 1.04 6.93 5.18
CA LEU A 42 1.54 5.59 4.87
C LEU A 42 0.45 4.52 4.99
N TYR A 43 -0.30 4.53 6.09
CA TYR A 43 -1.39 3.59 6.33
C TYR A 43 -2.47 3.69 5.25
N HIS A 44 -2.84 4.91 4.86
CA HIS A 44 -3.82 5.15 3.81
C HIS A 44 -3.31 4.63 2.45
N THR A 45 -2.08 4.96 2.06
CA THR A 45 -1.46 4.46 0.83
C THR A 45 -1.42 2.93 0.80
N VAL A 46 -0.97 2.30 1.89
CA VAL A 46 -0.88 0.83 2.01
C VAL A 46 -2.24 0.17 1.88
N THR A 47 -3.26 0.75 2.52
CA THR A 47 -4.64 0.25 2.43
C THR A 47 -5.14 0.28 1.00
N VAL A 48 -4.99 1.41 0.30
CA VAL A 48 -5.42 1.58 -1.09
C VAL A 48 -4.66 0.64 -2.04
N MET A 49 -3.35 0.49 -1.85
CA MET A 49 -2.54 -0.45 -2.64
C MET A 49 -3.00 -1.88 -2.44
N ALA A 50 -3.24 -2.31 -1.20
CA ALA A 50 -3.73 -3.65 -0.90
C ALA A 50 -5.15 -3.88 -1.46
N ASP A 51 -6.03 -2.88 -1.43
CA ASP A 51 -7.39 -2.96 -2.00
C ASP A 51 -7.37 -3.13 -3.53
N LEU A 52 -6.43 -2.45 -4.19
CA LEU A 52 -6.28 -2.47 -5.66
C LEU A 52 -5.32 -3.56 -6.16
N GLY A 53 -4.71 -4.34 -5.26
CA GLY A 53 -3.72 -5.36 -5.62
C GLY A 53 -2.40 -4.79 -6.17
N LEU A 54 -2.07 -3.54 -5.83
CA LEU A 54 -0.84 -2.86 -6.24
C LEU A 54 0.29 -3.15 -5.24
N THR A 55 1.53 -3.25 -5.72
CA THR A 55 2.72 -3.29 -4.87
C THR A 55 3.94 -2.72 -5.61
N TYR A 56 5.08 -2.64 -4.93
CA TYR A 56 6.38 -2.44 -5.59
C TYR A 56 7.18 -3.74 -5.54
N THR A 57 7.70 -4.16 -6.70
CA THR A 57 8.59 -5.32 -6.83
C THR A 57 10.01 -4.87 -7.15
N GLN A 58 10.99 -5.57 -6.61
CA GLN A 58 12.39 -5.32 -6.93
C GLN A 58 12.73 -5.99 -8.27
N VAL A 59 13.08 -5.17 -9.27
CA VAL A 59 13.44 -5.61 -10.62
C VAL A 59 14.91 -5.28 -10.86
N LYS A 60 15.62 -6.22 -11.49
CA LYS A 60 17.00 -5.98 -11.95
C LYS A 60 16.93 -5.26 -13.28
N ALA A 61 17.34 -4.00 -13.31
CA ALA A 61 17.36 -3.22 -14.52
C ALA A 61 18.58 -3.59 -15.39
N ALA A 62 18.59 -3.17 -16.67
CA ALA A 62 19.49 -3.69 -17.71
C ALA A 62 20.98 -3.42 -17.44
N GLU A 63 21.25 -2.31 -16.77
CA GLU A 63 22.53 -1.87 -16.21
C GLU A 63 22.97 -2.64 -14.96
N GLY A 64 22.11 -3.52 -14.43
CA GLY A 64 22.41 -4.46 -13.35
C GLY A 64 22.06 -3.97 -11.94
N SER A 65 21.51 -2.76 -11.81
CA SER A 65 21.04 -2.23 -10.53
C SER A 65 19.66 -2.79 -10.18
N TYR A 66 19.29 -2.73 -8.90
CA TYR A 66 17.95 -3.11 -8.46
C TYR A 66 17.10 -1.86 -8.23
N VAL A 67 15.92 -1.85 -8.84
CA VAL A 67 14.95 -0.76 -8.72
C VAL A 67 13.60 -1.30 -8.25
N TYR A 68 12.85 -0.49 -7.52
CA TYR A 68 11.47 -0.81 -7.16
C TYR A 68 10.52 -0.29 -8.22
N GLN A 69 9.90 -1.21 -8.96
CA GLN A 69 8.90 -0.92 -9.98
C GLN A 69 7.50 -1.24 -9.45
N MET A 70 6.52 -0.40 -9.79
CA MET A 70 5.13 -0.64 -9.41
C MET A 70 4.56 -1.76 -10.25
N GLU A 71 3.87 -2.70 -9.60
CA GLU A 71 3.21 -3.83 -10.24
C GLU A 71 1.74 -3.87 -9.81
N PRO A 72 0.79 -3.86 -10.77
CA PRO A 72 0.97 -3.57 -12.21
C PRO A 72 1.48 -2.15 -12.49
N ASP A 73 2.10 -1.95 -13.66
CA ASP A 73 2.62 -0.64 -14.08
C ASP A 73 1.50 0.39 -14.34
N LEU A 74 1.30 1.32 -13.40
CA LEU A 74 0.32 2.40 -13.54
C LEU A 74 0.74 3.50 -14.52
N ASP A 75 2.02 3.62 -14.86
CA ASP A 75 2.49 4.58 -15.87
C ASP A 75 2.15 4.10 -17.28
N ALA A 76 2.00 2.79 -17.48
CA ALA A 76 1.46 2.21 -18.72
C ALA A 76 -0.03 2.49 -18.94
N LEU A 77 -0.82 2.73 -17.88
CA LEU A 77 -2.26 2.99 -18.00
C LEU A 77 -2.57 4.38 -18.56
N ALA A 78 -1.83 5.40 -18.11
CA ALA A 78 -1.98 6.77 -18.60
C ALA A 78 -0.75 7.62 -18.25
N GLN A 79 -0.21 8.28 -19.27
CA GLN A 79 0.81 9.32 -19.13
C GLN A 79 0.15 10.69 -19.29
N PHE A 80 0.36 11.57 -18.31
CA PHE A 80 -0.23 12.90 -18.30
C PHE A 80 0.87 13.92 -18.62
N PRO A 81 0.68 14.80 -19.62
CA PRO A 81 1.65 15.87 -19.90
C PRO A 81 1.94 16.70 -18.65
N GLY A 82 3.23 16.85 -18.30
CA GLY A 82 3.66 17.63 -17.14
C GLY A 82 3.53 16.93 -15.78
N TYR A 83 3.06 15.68 -15.73
CA TYR A 83 3.05 14.88 -14.51
C TYR A 83 4.28 13.95 -14.46
N PRO A 84 5.18 14.08 -13.47
CA PRO A 84 6.41 13.29 -13.41
C PRO A 84 6.18 11.83 -12.98
N GLY A 85 4.94 11.39 -12.80
CA GLY A 85 4.62 10.08 -12.26
C GLY A 85 4.62 10.05 -10.73
N ILE A 86 4.58 8.84 -10.18
CA ILE A 86 4.69 8.62 -8.73
C ILE A 86 6.15 8.87 -8.31
N ALA A 87 6.38 10.01 -7.66
CA ALA A 87 7.69 10.48 -7.25
C ALA A 87 8.04 10.02 -5.82
N LEU A 88 8.27 8.70 -5.66
CA LEU A 88 8.81 8.13 -4.42
C LEU A 88 10.30 7.84 -4.56
N ASN A 89 11.08 8.21 -3.52
CA ASN A 89 12.47 7.78 -3.39
C ASN A 89 12.57 6.28 -3.09
N TYR A 90 13.77 5.69 -3.25
CA TYR A 90 13.99 4.25 -3.08
C TYR A 90 13.52 3.74 -1.72
N PHE A 91 13.87 4.44 -0.64
CA PHE A 91 13.47 4.09 0.71
C PHE A 91 11.94 4.05 0.87
N SER A 92 11.24 5.05 0.34
CA SER A 92 9.78 5.14 0.42
C SER A 92 9.12 4.00 -0.33
N ARG A 93 9.63 3.65 -1.52
CA ARG A 93 9.13 2.48 -2.28
C ARG A 93 9.33 1.18 -1.51
N GLN A 94 10.51 0.98 -0.93
CA GLN A 94 10.81 -0.20 -0.12
C GLN A 94 9.93 -0.29 1.13
N LEU A 95 9.74 0.83 1.83
CA LEU A 95 8.88 0.91 3.01
C LEU A 95 7.44 0.55 2.64
N VAL A 96 6.88 1.20 1.62
CA VAL A 96 5.51 0.94 1.16
C VAL A 96 5.36 -0.52 0.71
N ALA A 97 6.32 -1.07 -0.05
CA ALA A 97 6.29 -2.48 -0.47
C ALA A 97 6.18 -3.44 0.72
N ARG A 98 7.00 -3.20 1.74
CA ARG A 98 7.02 -4.01 2.97
C ARG A 98 5.68 -3.93 3.71
N GLU A 99 5.15 -2.73 3.89
CA GLU A 99 3.90 -2.54 4.63
C GLU A 99 2.68 -3.09 3.87
N VAL A 100 2.67 -2.99 2.53
CA VAL A 100 1.65 -3.64 1.68
C VAL A 100 1.68 -5.15 1.84
N GLU A 101 2.86 -5.77 1.84
CA GLU A 101 2.99 -7.22 2.03
C GLU A 101 2.48 -7.66 3.41
N LEU A 102 2.85 -6.93 4.47
CA LEU A 102 2.36 -7.19 5.82
C LEU A 102 0.83 -7.06 5.91
N GLU A 103 0.25 -6.03 5.28
CA GLU A 103 -1.19 -5.82 5.25
C GLU A 103 -1.92 -6.94 4.50
N ARG A 104 -1.34 -7.44 3.39
CA ARG A 104 -1.87 -8.59 2.66
C ARG A 104 -1.90 -9.85 3.53
N ILE A 105 -0.80 -10.14 4.22
CA ILE A 105 -0.72 -11.27 5.16
C ILE A 105 -1.77 -11.14 6.27
N ARG A 106 -1.92 -9.93 6.83
CA ARG A 106 -2.91 -9.64 7.89
C ARG A 106 -4.34 -9.91 7.41
N ARG A 107 -4.65 -9.56 6.16
CA ARG A 107 -5.98 -9.79 5.54
C ARG A 107 -6.22 -11.25 5.13
N SER A 108 -5.16 -11.97 4.73
CA SER A 108 -5.26 -13.38 4.35
C SER A 108 -5.28 -14.33 5.54
N THR A 109 -4.84 -13.90 6.72
CA THR A 109 -4.85 -14.73 7.92
C THR A 109 -6.29 -14.90 8.42
N PRO A 110 -6.87 -16.12 8.39
CA PRO A 110 -8.21 -16.36 8.92
C PRO A 110 -8.24 -16.04 10.42
N ARG A 111 -9.32 -15.41 10.90
CA ARG A 111 -9.53 -15.04 12.30
C ARG A 111 -9.72 -16.28 13.20
N LEU A 112 -8.69 -17.11 13.35
CA LEU A 112 -8.72 -18.32 14.19
C LEU A 112 -8.37 -18.04 15.67
N ALA A 113 -8.07 -16.80 16.04
CA ALA A 113 -7.54 -16.47 17.37
C ALA A 113 -8.54 -15.77 18.32
N ALA A 114 -9.83 -15.75 18.02
CA ALA A 114 -10.82 -15.04 18.85
C ALA A 114 -11.58 -15.93 19.87
N GLU A 115 -11.40 -17.26 19.88
CA GLU A 115 -12.24 -18.15 20.70
C GLU A 115 -11.55 -18.92 21.84
N THR A 116 -10.25 -18.70 22.16
CA THR A 116 -9.58 -19.49 23.21
C THR A 116 -9.37 -18.82 24.56
N ASN A 117 -9.77 -17.56 24.78
CA ASN A 117 -9.50 -16.88 26.07
C ASN A 117 -10.69 -16.78 27.05
N GLY A 118 -11.65 -17.72 26.97
CA GLY A 118 -12.92 -17.65 27.72
C GLY A 118 -13.17 -18.65 28.85
N LYS A 119 -12.28 -19.61 29.15
CA LYS A 119 -12.53 -20.61 30.21
C LYS A 119 -11.27 -21.06 30.96
N SER A 120 -10.86 -20.28 31.96
CA SER A 120 -10.15 -20.80 33.15
C SER A 120 -10.00 -19.73 34.23
N ALA A 121 -11.12 -19.13 34.63
CA ALA A 121 -11.22 -18.46 35.92
C ALA A 121 -12.14 -19.26 36.83
N THR A 122 -11.65 -19.52 38.04
CA THR A 122 -12.38 -19.89 39.26
C THR A 122 -12.63 -21.38 39.52
N LYS A 123 -11.72 -22.02 40.26
CA LYS A 123 -12.08 -22.68 41.53
C LYS A 123 -10.85 -23.07 42.34
N ASN A 124 -10.67 -22.39 43.47
CA ASN A 124 -10.15 -22.89 44.75
C ASN A 124 -10.57 -21.87 45.82
N PRO A 125 -10.79 -22.21 47.11
CA PRO A 125 -11.18 -23.48 47.77
C PRO A 125 -12.49 -23.26 48.61
N PRO A 126 -12.92 -24.14 49.56
CA PRO A 126 -12.33 -24.18 50.91
C PRO A 126 -12.27 -25.57 51.61
N ALA A 127 -11.56 -25.60 52.73
CA ALA A 127 -11.34 -26.65 53.76
C ALA A 127 -10.25 -27.70 53.48
#